data_AF-A0A395MM38-F1
#
_entry.id   AF-A0A395MM38-F1
#
_cell.length_a   1.000
_cell.length_b   1.000
_cell.length_c   1.000
_cell.angle_alpha   90.00
_cell.angle_beta   90.00
_cell.angle_gamma   90.00
#
_symmetry.space_group_name_H-M   'P 1'
#
loop_
_entity.id
_entity.type
_entity.pdbx_description
1 polymer ?
#
loop_
_entity_poly.entity_id
_entity_poly.type
_entity_poly.pdbx_seq_one_letter_code
_entity_poly.pdbx_strand_id
1 'polypeptide(L)'
;MLISIIIYCIGLLGCALSKSYGVLMGFRMVHGFGSSVCEALPAQAVADVFFLHERGKALGWYTFALATGTLSATAASYMLSSGLSYNLFFWIEFGLGCVLFLATLAFFEETMYLEERQLKQPSDQEKTKAGSIKHEHQPSSECRESRLEESVTVPPRKTYLEQCRIFGKTDPNAPVLMMMENTGLVAISAFTGYLVAAGPFSTVPDRVCAWLTRKHNNIQEAEYRLWCLVVVFFVSPAALILYGYSAGDHLHWFGLVFAVGMFQFGAFFYLTYTLAYAMDSYEAKIPEMLIAMNLGKQSISFAFGYKVIDWVQAYGFIKVFAGIFCGALTINNLFVFVFLIFGKWSRRWLSTTSLARMHRKSNE
;
A
#
# COMPACT_ATOMS: atom_id res chain seq x y z
N MET A 1 3.52 16.44 7.85
CA MET A 1 3.67 15.14 8.54
C MET A 1 3.14 15.16 9.98
N LEU A 2 3.47 16.17 10.79
CA LEU A 2 3.01 16.23 12.19
C LEU A 2 1.48 16.29 12.34
N ILE A 3 0.81 17.13 11.56
CA ILE A 3 -0.65 17.27 11.58
C ILE A 3 -1.35 15.94 11.25
N SER A 4 -0.85 15.18 10.27
CA SER A 4 -1.45 13.90 9.90
C SER A 4 -1.28 12.85 10.99
N ILE A 5 -0.15 12.84 11.70
CA ILE A 5 0.08 11.94 12.85
C ILE A 5 -0.84 12.32 14.02
N ILE A 6 -1.10 13.61 14.26
CA ILE A 6 -2.06 14.05 15.28
C ILE A 6 -3.47 13.56 14.95
N ILE A 7 -3.93 13.76 13.71
CA ILE A 7 -5.24 13.27 13.23
C ILE A 7 -5.33 11.74 13.36
N TYR A 8 -4.26 11.04 13.02
CA TYR A 8 -4.13 9.59 13.17
C TYR A 8 -4.31 9.15 14.63
N CYS A 9 -3.60 9.77 15.57
CA CYS A 9 -3.70 9.48 17.00
C CYS A 9 -5.10 9.80 17.57
N ILE A 10 -5.72 10.91 17.16
CA ILE A 10 -7.09 11.26 17.56
C ILE A 10 -8.10 10.20 17.06
N GLY A 11 -7.96 9.77 15.81
CA GLY A 11 -8.78 8.71 15.22
C GLY A 11 -8.64 7.38 15.96
N LEU A 12 -7.42 6.97 16.31
CA LEU A 12 -7.17 5.76 17.10
C LEU A 12 -7.73 5.83 18.52
N LEU A 13 -7.55 6.96 19.21
CA LEU A 13 -8.12 7.18 20.54
C LEU A 13 -9.66 7.07 20.51
N GLY A 14 -10.28 7.66 19.49
CA GLY A 14 -11.71 7.55 19.25
C GLY A 14 -12.17 6.11 18.98
N CYS A 15 -11.39 5.33 18.21
CA CYS A 15 -11.66 3.91 17.97
C CYS A 15 -11.54 3.09 19.26
N ALA A 16 -10.51 3.33 20.07
CA ALA A 16 -10.24 2.61 21.32
C ALA A 16 -11.31 2.85 22.40
N LEU A 17 -11.92 4.04 22.41
CA LEU A 17 -12.98 4.42 23.35
C LEU A 17 -14.39 4.09 22.83
N SER A 18 -14.54 3.78 21.54
CA SER A 18 -15.84 3.55 20.92
C SER A 18 -16.49 2.25 21.39
N LYS A 19 -17.75 2.34 21.82
CA LYS A 19 -18.59 1.20 22.21
C LYS A 19 -19.75 0.92 21.25
N SER A 20 -19.86 1.73 20.19
CA SER A 20 -20.91 1.65 19.18
C SER A 20 -20.30 1.56 17.79
N TYR A 21 -20.88 0.71 16.94
CA TYR A 21 -20.40 0.47 15.58
C TYR A 21 -20.37 1.75 14.73
N GLY A 22 -21.40 2.61 14.81
CA GLY A 22 -21.44 3.85 14.04
C GLY A 22 -20.33 4.83 14.44
N VAL A 23 -20.05 4.93 15.75
CA VAL A 23 -18.99 5.78 16.30
C VAL A 23 -17.62 5.21 15.91
N LEU A 24 -17.44 3.90 15.99
CA LEU A 24 -16.21 3.22 15.54
C LEU A 24 -15.96 3.47 14.05
N MET A 25 -16.99 3.38 13.21
CA MET A 25 -16.86 3.62 11.77
C MET A 25 -16.46 5.08 11.47
N GLY A 26 -17.07 6.05 12.14
CA GLY A 26 -16.72 7.46 12.00
C GLY A 26 -15.25 7.73 12.36
N PHE A 27 -14.78 7.21 13.49
CA PHE A 27 -13.37 7.38 13.88
C PHE A 27 -12.40 6.59 13.00
N ARG A 28 -12.80 5.44 12.44
CA ARG A 28 -11.99 4.72 11.45
C ARG A 28 -11.77 5.53 10.18
N MET A 29 -12.76 6.31 9.75
CA MET A 29 -12.60 7.21 8.61
C MET A 29 -11.55 8.29 8.92
N VAL A 30 -11.65 8.95 10.09
CA VAL A 30 -10.68 9.97 10.53
C VAL A 30 -9.26 9.40 10.63
N HIS A 31 -9.12 8.21 11.23
CA HIS A 31 -7.86 7.47 11.31
C HIS A 31 -7.29 7.16 9.91
N GLY A 32 -8.13 6.72 8.98
CA GLY A 32 -7.75 6.44 7.59
C GLY A 32 -7.17 7.67 6.87
N PHE A 33 -7.78 8.83 7.04
CA PHE A 33 -7.26 10.10 6.49
C PHE A 33 -5.87 10.42 7.03
N GLY A 34 -5.66 10.31 8.35
CA GLY A 34 -4.35 10.53 8.97
C GLY A 34 -3.27 9.57 8.46
N SER A 35 -3.61 8.29 8.25
CA SER A 35 -2.67 7.27 7.78
C SER A 35 -2.20 7.45 6.34
N SER A 36 -3.00 8.08 5.47
CA SER A 36 -2.72 8.20 4.03
C SER A 36 -1.41 8.94 3.72
N VAL A 37 -1.02 9.88 4.58
CA VAL A 37 0.14 10.75 4.39
C VAL A 37 1.46 10.00 4.64
N CYS A 38 1.42 8.89 5.37
CA CYS A 38 2.59 8.11 5.77
C CYS A 38 3.28 7.37 4.60
N GLU A 39 2.62 7.17 3.46
CA GLU A 39 3.23 6.56 2.27
C GLU A 39 3.86 7.60 1.33
N ALA A 40 3.29 8.81 1.23
CA ALA A 40 3.76 9.81 0.27
C ALA A 40 4.99 10.58 0.78
N LEU A 41 4.94 11.08 2.02
CA LEU A 41 5.99 11.97 2.54
C LEU A 41 7.34 11.30 2.77
N PRO A 42 7.43 10.06 3.32
CA PRO A 42 8.74 9.44 3.49
C PRO A 42 9.39 9.07 2.15
N ALA A 43 8.61 8.65 1.15
CA ALA A 43 9.11 8.43 -0.20
C ALA A 43 9.67 9.72 -0.83
N GLN A 44 9.01 10.86 -0.58
CA GLN A 44 9.50 12.18 -0.98
C GLN A 44 10.78 12.57 -0.20
N ALA A 45 10.83 12.37 1.11
CA ALA A 45 12.05 12.66 1.87
C ALA A 45 13.26 11.84 1.37
N VAL A 46 13.06 10.59 0.95
CA VAL A 46 14.12 9.78 0.31
C VAL A 46 14.56 10.38 -1.03
N ALA A 47 13.63 10.95 -1.80
CA ALA A 47 13.94 11.65 -3.05
C ALA A 47 14.81 12.88 -2.84
N ASP A 48 14.54 13.64 -1.78
CA ASP A 48 15.16 14.92 -1.52
C ASP A 48 16.56 14.75 -0.90
N VAL A 49 16.79 13.67 -0.14
CA VAL A 49 18.04 13.42 0.60
C VAL A 49 19.05 12.59 -0.21
N PHE A 50 18.61 11.59 -0.98
CA PHE A 50 19.51 10.63 -1.62
C PHE A 50 19.74 10.92 -3.11
N PHE A 51 21.01 10.83 -3.51
CA PHE A 51 21.40 10.95 -4.92
C PHE A 51 20.86 9.80 -5.78
N LEU A 52 20.72 10.07 -7.09
CA LEU A 52 20.15 9.16 -8.10
C LEU A 52 20.76 7.75 -8.09
N HIS A 53 22.05 7.61 -7.77
CA HIS A 53 22.73 6.31 -7.80
C HIS A 53 22.49 5.43 -6.56
N GLU A 54 22.12 6.02 -5.42
CA GLU A 54 21.84 5.30 -4.16
C GLU A 54 20.35 5.26 -3.82
N ARG A 55 19.55 6.03 -4.56
CA ARG A 55 18.12 6.16 -4.36
C ARG A 55 17.38 4.82 -4.37
N GLY A 56 17.79 3.88 -5.23
CA GLY A 56 17.18 2.54 -5.30
C GLY A 56 17.32 1.77 -3.99
N LYS A 57 18.54 1.68 -3.44
CA LYS A 57 18.81 1.12 -2.10
C LYS A 57 18.04 1.84 -0.99
N ALA A 58 18.02 3.18 -1.00
CA ALA A 58 17.31 3.94 0.02
C ALA A 58 15.80 3.66 -0.01
N LEU A 59 15.20 3.61 -1.20
CA LEU A 59 13.80 3.23 -1.39
C LEU A 59 13.53 1.76 -1.02
N GLY A 60 14.52 0.89 -1.16
CA GLY A 60 14.47 -0.50 -0.69
C GLY A 60 14.34 -0.59 0.83
N TRP A 61 15.16 0.17 1.58
CA TRP A 61 15.04 0.24 3.04
C TRP A 61 13.72 0.88 3.49
N TYR A 62 13.25 1.91 2.80
CA TYR A 62 11.92 2.48 3.01
C TYR A 62 10.82 1.42 2.81
N THR A 63 10.88 0.66 1.73
CA THR A 63 9.88 -0.40 1.43
C THR A 63 9.92 -1.50 2.48
N PHE A 64 11.12 -1.87 2.96
CA PHE A 64 11.28 -2.82 4.05
C PHE A 64 10.66 -2.30 5.36
N ALA A 65 10.88 -1.02 5.68
CA ALA A 65 10.25 -0.40 6.85
C ALA A 65 8.72 -0.44 6.75
N LEU A 66 8.13 -0.16 5.59
CA LEU A 66 6.69 -0.33 5.37
C LEU A 66 6.23 -1.79 5.56
N ALA A 67 7.03 -2.75 5.09
CA ALA A 67 6.70 -4.18 5.20
C ALA A 67 6.66 -4.67 6.66
N THR A 68 7.46 -4.10 7.57
CA THR A 68 7.38 -4.41 9.01
C THR A 68 5.98 -4.16 9.58
N GLY A 69 5.21 -3.24 8.97
CA GLY A 69 3.80 -3.01 9.30
C GLY A 69 2.92 -4.25 9.14
N THR A 70 3.29 -5.21 8.29
CA THR A 70 2.52 -6.46 8.14
C THR A 70 2.55 -7.33 9.41
N LEU A 71 3.54 -7.14 10.28
CA LEU A 71 3.60 -7.82 11.58
C LEU A 71 2.47 -7.38 12.52
N SER A 72 1.90 -6.18 12.35
CA SER A 72 0.75 -5.73 13.16
C SER A 72 -0.47 -6.64 12.95
N ALA A 73 -0.67 -7.17 11.75
CA ALA A 73 -1.73 -8.14 11.45
C ALA A 73 -1.54 -9.46 12.22
N THR A 74 -0.28 -9.87 12.45
CA THR A 74 0.03 -11.05 13.27
C THR A 74 -0.33 -10.81 14.72
N ALA A 75 0.05 -9.63 15.26
CA ALA A 75 -0.30 -9.24 16.62
C ALA A 75 -1.84 -9.17 16.79
N ALA A 76 -2.56 -8.60 15.82
CA ALA A 76 -4.02 -8.54 15.82
C ALA A 76 -4.66 -9.95 15.83
N SER A 77 -4.17 -10.85 14.97
CA SER A 77 -4.65 -12.23 14.87
C SER A 77 -4.44 -13.00 16.18
N TYR A 78 -3.29 -12.83 16.83
CA TYR A 78 -3.01 -13.43 18.14
C TYR A 78 -3.94 -12.91 19.25
N MET A 79 -4.18 -11.59 19.29
CA MET A 79 -5.07 -10.97 20.28
C MET A 79 -6.51 -11.46 20.14
N LEU A 80 -6.96 -11.68 18.90
CA LEU A 80 -8.30 -12.21 18.64
C LEU A 80 -8.42 -13.69 19.05
N SER A 81 -7.40 -14.51 18.77
CA SER A 81 -7.36 -15.94 19.13
C SER A 81 -7.30 -16.18 20.64
N SER A 82 -6.64 -15.30 21.39
CA SER A 82 -6.50 -15.38 22.84
C SER A 82 -7.75 -14.91 23.62
N GLY A 83 -8.79 -14.44 22.92
CA GLY A 83 -10.02 -13.93 23.53
C GLY A 83 -9.88 -12.56 24.18
N LEU A 84 -8.81 -11.82 23.90
CA LEU A 84 -8.64 -10.45 24.35
C LEU A 84 -9.58 -9.51 23.57
N SER A 85 -10.03 -8.44 24.21
CA SER A 85 -10.92 -7.47 23.56
C SER A 85 -10.23 -6.72 22.42
N TYR A 86 -10.94 -6.51 21.31
CA TYR A 86 -10.45 -5.76 20.13
C TYR A 86 -9.98 -4.32 20.47
N ASN A 87 -10.51 -3.72 21.53
CA ASN A 87 -10.10 -2.38 21.99
C ASN A 87 -8.61 -2.33 22.39
N LEU A 88 -8.05 -3.43 22.89
CA LEU A 88 -6.64 -3.48 23.27
C LEU A 88 -5.72 -3.31 22.07
N PHE A 89 -6.12 -3.79 20.90
CA PHE A 89 -5.37 -3.60 19.66
C PHE A 89 -5.24 -2.10 19.33
N PHE A 90 -6.35 -1.35 19.42
CA PHE A 90 -6.33 0.10 19.20
C PHE A 90 -5.52 0.87 20.25
N TRP A 91 -5.50 0.40 21.51
CA TRP A 91 -4.65 1.00 22.54
C TRP A 91 -3.15 0.81 22.27
N ILE A 92 -2.76 -0.36 21.78
CA ILE A 92 -1.36 -0.63 21.39
C ILE A 92 -0.96 0.22 20.19
N GLU A 93 -1.81 0.30 19.16
CA GLU A 93 -1.57 1.15 18.00
C GLU A 93 -1.50 2.64 18.39
N PHE A 94 -2.35 3.09 19.31
CA PHE A 94 -2.30 4.45 19.83
C PHE A 94 -0.98 4.74 20.55
N GLY A 95 -0.52 3.83 21.41
CA GLY A 95 0.77 3.95 22.08
C GLY A 95 1.94 4.05 21.08
N LEU A 96 1.96 3.18 20.07
CA LEU A 96 2.96 3.23 18.99
C LEU A 96 2.87 4.53 18.18
N GLY A 97 1.66 5.02 17.89
CA GLY A 97 1.42 6.30 17.22
C GLY A 97 1.95 7.50 18.01
N CYS A 98 1.76 7.51 19.34
CA CYS A 98 2.34 8.53 20.22
C CYS A 98 3.86 8.47 20.26
N VAL A 99 4.45 7.28 20.31
CA VAL A 99 5.91 7.11 20.21
C VAL A 99 6.42 7.62 18.87
N LEU A 100 5.74 7.30 17.76
CA LEU A 100 6.09 7.79 16.43
C LEU A 100 5.98 9.32 16.34
N PHE A 101 4.97 9.92 16.96
CA PHE A 101 4.82 11.37 17.05
C PHE A 101 6.00 12.02 17.79
N LEU A 102 6.35 11.51 18.97
CA LEU A 102 7.49 12.01 19.75
C LEU A 102 8.82 11.81 19.02
N ALA A 103 9.01 10.64 18.40
CA ALA A 103 10.19 10.36 17.59
C ALA A 103 10.29 11.31 16.39
N THR A 104 9.16 11.63 15.75
CA THR A 104 9.12 12.61 14.66
C THR A 104 9.51 14.00 15.15
N LEU A 105 9.02 14.44 16.32
CA LEU A 105 9.39 15.74 16.89
C LEU A 105 10.88 15.81 17.28
N ALA A 106 11.46 14.71 17.74
CA ALA A 106 12.84 14.67 18.23
C ALA A 106 13.89 14.45 17.13
N PHE A 107 13.58 13.61 16.13
CA PHE A 107 14.55 13.19 15.11
C PHE A 107 14.30 13.79 13.73
N PHE A 108 13.08 14.26 13.45
CA PHE A 108 12.72 14.77 12.13
C PHE A 108 12.80 16.31 12.15
N GLU A 109 14.00 16.84 11.89
CA GLU A 109 14.16 18.25 11.56
C GLU A 109 13.55 18.53 10.18
N GLU A 110 12.75 19.58 10.04
CA GLU A 110 12.10 19.90 8.77
C GLU A 110 13.15 20.14 7.68
N THR A 111 13.08 19.35 6.60
CA THR A 111 13.97 19.46 5.43
C THR A 111 13.60 20.62 4.51
N MET A 112 12.57 21.41 4.84
CA MET A 112 12.15 22.54 4.01
C MET A 112 13.08 23.73 4.25
N TYR A 113 14.21 23.75 3.55
CA TYR A 113 14.98 24.97 3.36
C TYR A 113 14.06 25.99 2.68
N LEU A 114 13.78 27.08 3.40
CA LEU A 114 13.09 28.26 2.90
C LEU A 114 13.80 28.77 1.64
N GLU A 115 13.26 28.46 0.47
CA GLU A 115 13.58 29.16 -0.77
C GLU A 115 12.86 30.52 -0.76
N GLU A 116 13.22 31.37 0.20
CA GLU A 116 12.81 32.76 0.26
C GLU A 116 13.95 33.64 -0.26
N ARG A 117 14.10 33.71 -1.60
CA ARG A 117 14.85 34.71 -2.39
C ARG A 117 14.69 34.31 -3.86
N GLN A 118 13.80 34.88 -4.68
CA GLN A 118 13.77 36.24 -5.26
C GLN A 118 12.42 36.33 -6.02
N LEU A 119 11.51 37.29 -5.86
CA LEU A 119 11.61 38.75 -6.03
C LEU A 119 10.45 39.47 -5.31
N LYS A 120 10.76 40.62 -4.68
CA LYS A 120 9.81 41.59 -4.12
C LYS A 120 9.21 42.50 -5.22
N GLN A 121 7.88 42.56 -5.22
CA GLN A 121 6.84 43.49 -5.76
C GLN A 121 7.21 44.94 -6.21
N PRO A 122 6.31 45.63 -6.94
CA PRO A 122 5.36 46.53 -6.25
C PRO A 122 3.87 46.33 -6.61
N SER A 123 3.05 46.66 -5.62
CA SER A 123 1.60 46.80 -5.56
C SER A 123 1.00 47.79 -6.57
N ASP A 124 -0.27 47.60 -6.95
CA ASP A 124 -1.34 48.59 -6.70
C ASP A 124 -2.75 48.01 -6.96
N GLN A 125 -3.58 48.09 -5.92
CA GLN A 125 -5.00 48.56 -5.87
C GLN A 125 -5.95 48.21 -7.04
N GLU A 126 -7.23 47.86 -6.88
CA GLU A 126 -8.18 47.87 -5.78
C GLU A 126 -9.53 47.34 -6.34
N LYS A 127 -10.33 46.73 -5.45
CA LYS A 127 -11.81 46.78 -5.37
C LYS A 127 -12.66 46.12 -6.47
N THR A 128 -13.90 45.65 -6.26
CA THR A 128 -14.75 45.15 -5.15
C THR A 128 -16.08 44.76 -5.83
N LYS A 129 -16.85 43.86 -5.20
CA LYS A 129 -18.32 43.63 -5.24
C LYS A 129 -18.75 42.43 -6.09
N ALA A 130 -19.21 41.31 -5.50
CA ALA A 130 -20.35 41.05 -4.61
C ALA A 130 -21.73 41.15 -5.30
N GLY A 131 -22.47 40.03 -5.30
CA GLY A 131 -23.88 39.95 -5.68
C GLY A 131 -24.45 38.52 -5.53
N SER A 132 -25.18 38.29 -4.44
CA SER A 132 -25.96 37.09 -4.07
C SER A 132 -27.35 37.11 -4.78
N ILE A 133 -28.10 36.02 -4.97
CA ILE A 133 -29.19 35.55 -4.05
C ILE A 133 -29.97 34.33 -4.67
N LYS A 134 -30.10 33.23 -3.88
CA LYS A 134 -31.28 32.36 -3.48
C LYS A 134 -32.32 31.87 -4.52
N HIS A 135 -33.15 30.81 -4.37
CA HIS A 135 -33.37 29.58 -3.55
C HIS A 135 -34.60 28.88 -4.20
N GLU A 136 -34.73 27.53 -4.20
CA GLU A 136 -36.03 26.83 -3.94
C GLU A 136 -35.82 25.32 -3.65
N HIS A 137 -36.80 24.67 -3.00
CA HIS A 137 -36.68 23.49 -2.13
C HIS A 137 -37.73 22.39 -2.44
N GLN A 138 -37.31 21.10 -2.42
CA GLN A 138 -38.02 19.86 -1.95
C GLN A 138 -39.24 19.28 -2.74
N PRO A 139 -39.69 17.99 -2.54
CA PRO A 139 -39.33 16.98 -1.52
C PRO A 139 -39.24 15.44 -1.87
N SER A 140 -38.62 14.71 -0.93
CA SER A 140 -38.83 13.34 -0.36
C SER A 140 -39.26 12.10 -1.17
N SER A 141 -38.59 10.96 -0.92
CA SER A 141 -39.25 9.69 -0.52
C SER A 141 -38.27 8.71 0.17
N GLU A 142 -38.78 8.08 1.23
CA GLU A 142 -38.16 7.10 2.13
C GLU A 142 -37.92 5.73 1.45
N CYS A 143 -36.96 4.94 1.96
CA CYS A 143 -37.18 3.50 2.13
C CYS A 143 -36.26 2.85 3.19
N ARG A 144 -36.83 2.77 4.40
CA ARG A 144 -36.94 1.62 5.32
C ARG A 144 -35.78 0.62 5.50
N GLU A 145 -35.38 0.51 6.77
CA GLU A 145 -34.64 -0.60 7.39
C GLU A 145 -35.09 -1.99 6.96
N SER A 146 -34.13 -2.89 6.76
CA SER A 146 -34.30 -4.30 7.12
C SER A 146 -33.08 -4.79 7.88
N ARG A 147 -33.33 -5.06 9.16
CA ARG A 147 -32.50 -5.78 10.13
C ARG A 147 -32.55 -7.27 9.78
N LEU A 148 -31.41 -7.92 9.69
CA LEU A 148 -31.25 -9.35 10.00
C LEU A 148 -30.10 -9.46 11.00
N GLU A 149 -30.48 -9.71 12.24
CA GLU A 149 -29.58 -10.13 13.32
C GLU A 149 -29.14 -11.57 13.04
N GLU A 150 -27.85 -11.78 12.78
CA GLU A 150 -27.26 -13.12 12.76
C GLU A 150 -26.40 -13.27 14.01
N SER A 151 -26.88 -14.08 14.96
CA SER A 151 -26.19 -14.38 16.22
C SER A 151 -24.97 -15.28 15.96
N VAL A 152 -23.76 -14.73 16.08
CA VAL A 152 -22.52 -15.50 16.02
C VAL A 152 -22.39 -16.34 17.30
N THR A 153 -22.51 -17.66 17.17
CA THR A 153 -22.27 -18.61 18.26
C THR A 153 -20.76 -18.82 18.43
N VAL A 154 -20.23 -18.48 19.61
CA VAL A 154 -18.81 -18.66 19.95
C VAL A 154 -18.58 -20.13 20.32
N PRO A 155 -17.65 -20.85 19.65
CA PRO A 155 -17.32 -22.23 20.03
C PRO A 155 -16.48 -22.28 21.33
N PRO A 156 -16.57 -23.38 22.11
CA PRO A 156 -15.88 -23.49 23.39
C PRO A 156 -14.36 -23.60 23.24
N ARG A 157 -13.66 -23.06 24.24
CA ARG A 157 -12.20 -22.93 24.36
C ARG A 157 -11.48 -24.28 24.34
N LYS A 158 -10.48 -24.44 23.46
CA LYS A 158 -9.52 -25.57 23.51
C LYS A 158 -8.45 -25.33 24.58
N THR A 159 -7.94 -26.41 25.16
CA THR A 159 -6.98 -26.36 26.27
C THR A 159 -5.56 -26.10 25.75
N TYR A 160 -4.71 -25.45 26.54
CA TYR A 160 -3.34 -25.01 26.18
C TYR A 160 -2.47 -26.11 25.52
N LEU A 161 -2.64 -27.38 25.93
CA LEU A 161 -1.90 -28.51 25.37
C LEU A 161 -2.42 -28.99 24.00
N GLU A 162 -3.67 -28.68 23.63
CA GLU A 162 -4.20 -28.95 22.28
C GLU A 162 -3.75 -27.90 21.25
N GLN A 163 -3.51 -26.65 21.68
CA GLN A 163 -3.05 -25.56 20.80
C GLN A 163 -1.57 -25.67 20.41
N CYS A 164 -0.74 -26.37 21.22
CA CYS A 164 0.66 -26.61 20.90
C CYS A 164 0.91 -27.84 20.01
N ARG A 165 -0.13 -28.50 19.47
CA ARG A 165 0.06 -29.59 18.51
C ARG A 165 0.51 -29.05 17.15
N ILE A 166 1.76 -29.33 16.80
CA ILE A 166 2.36 -29.07 15.48
C ILE A 166 1.59 -29.81 14.36
N PHE A 167 0.84 -30.87 14.68
CA PHE A 167 -0.02 -31.62 13.75
C PHE A 167 -1.44 -31.79 14.31
N GLY A 168 -2.36 -30.91 13.88
CA GLY A 168 -3.80 -30.99 14.12
C GLY A 168 -4.55 -31.55 12.91
N LYS A 169 -5.64 -32.31 13.15
CA LYS A 169 -6.57 -32.69 12.08
C LYS A 169 -7.49 -31.50 11.80
N THR A 170 -7.59 -31.15 10.53
CA THR A 170 -8.32 -29.99 10.02
C THR A 170 -9.80 -30.34 9.83
N ASP A 171 -10.71 -29.58 10.45
CA ASP A 171 -12.15 -29.77 10.28
C ASP A 171 -12.58 -29.33 8.86
N PRO A 172 -13.27 -30.18 8.07
CA PRO A 172 -13.55 -29.92 6.65
C PRO A 172 -14.56 -28.80 6.33
N ASN A 173 -15.31 -28.29 7.31
CA ASN A 173 -16.55 -27.52 7.06
C ASN A 173 -16.55 -26.07 7.57
N ALA A 174 -15.39 -25.46 7.87
CA ALA A 174 -15.35 -24.07 8.37
C ALA A 174 -14.54 -23.12 7.45
N PRO A 175 -15.12 -22.65 6.33
CA PRO A 175 -14.40 -21.85 5.32
C PRO A 175 -13.92 -20.46 5.82
N VAL A 176 -14.51 -19.93 6.89
CA VAL A 176 -14.14 -18.61 7.45
C VAL A 176 -13.14 -18.73 8.62
N LEU A 177 -13.18 -19.84 9.36
CA LEU A 177 -12.29 -20.08 10.52
C LEU A 177 -10.89 -20.54 10.11
N MET A 178 -10.74 -21.25 8.97
CA MET A 178 -9.43 -21.51 8.37
C MET A 178 -8.66 -20.21 8.03
N MET A 179 -9.37 -19.11 7.77
CA MET A 179 -8.76 -17.82 7.53
C MET A 179 -8.33 -17.17 8.85
N MET A 180 -9.16 -17.22 9.90
CA MET A 180 -8.86 -16.56 11.19
C MET A 180 -7.69 -17.17 11.99
N GLU A 181 -7.55 -18.51 12.05
CA GLU A 181 -6.39 -19.13 12.72
C GLU A 181 -5.09 -19.03 11.88
N ASN A 182 -5.19 -18.98 10.55
CA ASN A 182 -4.02 -18.90 9.66
C ASN A 182 -3.62 -17.46 9.27
N THR A 183 -4.41 -16.43 9.60
CA THR A 183 -4.13 -15.03 9.20
C THR A 183 -2.78 -14.55 9.76
N GLY A 184 -2.46 -14.87 11.01
CA GLY A 184 -1.17 -14.53 11.59
C GLY A 184 -0.01 -15.24 10.87
N LEU A 185 -0.19 -16.50 10.48
CA LEU A 185 0.83 -17.27 9.76
C LEU A 185 1.07 -16.72 8.34
N VAL A 186 0.01 -16.28 7.66
CA VAL A 186 0.07 -15.61 6.36
C VAL A 186 0.77 -14.24 6.47
N ALA A 187 0.57 -13.51 7.56
CA ALA A 187 1.27 -12.25 7.80
C ALA A 187 2.78 -12.45 8.06
N ILE A 188 3.15 -13.51 8.79
CA ILE A 188 4.57 -13.89 8.99
C ILE A 188 5.22 -14.28 7.65
N SER A 189 4.50 -15.00 6.78
CA SER A 189 5.06 -15.37 5.47
C SER A 189 5.21 -14.17 4.55
N ALA A 190 4.25 -13.24 4.59
CA ALA A 190 4.36 -11.97 3.89
C ALA A 190 5.59 -11.18 4.34
N PHE A 191 5.80 -11.06 5.65
CA PHE A 191 7.00 -10.41 6.20
C PHE A 191 8.29 -11.14 5.78
N THR A 192 8.29 -12.47 5.80
CA THR A 192 9.45 -13.27 5.38
C THR A 192 9.78 -13.05 3.90
N GLY A 193 8.76 -12.98 3.03
CA GLY A 193 8.93 -12.65 1.61
C GLY A 193 9.58 -11.28 1.41
N TYR A 194 9.12 -10.27 2.15
CA TYR A 194 9.72 -8.93 2.15
C TYR A 194 11.15 -8.91 2.71
N LEU A 195 11.42 -9.66 3.77
CA LEU A 195 12.75 -9.76 4.38
C LEU A 195 13.78 -10.37 3.40
N VAL A 196 13.38 -11.43 2.70
CA VAL A 196 14.22 -12.06 1.67
C VAL A 196 14.47 -11.09 0.51
N ALA A 197 13.44 -10.36 0.07
CA ALA A 197 13.59 -9.36 -0.99
C ALA A 197 14.51 -8.20 -0.58
N ALA A 198 14.30 -7.67 0.63
CA ALA A 198 15.01 -6.51 1.16
C ALA A 198 16.48 -6.79 1.51
N GLY A 199 16.80 -8.01 1.94
CA GLY A 199 18.17 -8.38 2.33
C GLY A 199 19.12 -8.50 1.12
N PRO A 200 19.39 -9.72 0.62
CA PRO A 200 20.40 -9.92 -0.43
C PRO A 200 19.99 -9.33 -1.79
N PHE A 201 18.70 -9.32 -2.12
CA PHE A 201 18.25 -9.01 -3.48
C PHE A 201 18.00 -7.51 -3.74
N SER A 202 17.86 -6.67 -2.72
CA SER A 202 17.63 -5.22 -2.89
C SER A 202 18.79 -4.48 -3.57
N THR A 203 20.01 -5.00 -3.47
CA THR A 203 21.18 -4.38 -4.11
C THR A 203 21.37 -4.81 -5.56
N VAL A 204 20.68 -5.87 -6.00
CA VAL A 204 20.83 -6.43 -7.35
C VAL A 204 20.40 -5.41 -8.42
N PRO A 205 19.27 -4.70 -8.28
CA PRO A 205 18.81 -3.80 -9.34
C PRO A 205 19.69 -2.57 -9.55
N ASP A 206 20.26 -2.03 -8.49
CA ASP A 206 21.23 -0.93 -8.61
C ASP A 206 22.52 -1.39 -9.27
N ARG A 207 22.97 -2.63 -9.01
CA ARG A 207 24.12 -3.23 -9.71
C ARG A 207 23.85 -3.45 -11.19
N VAL A 208 22.65 -3.94 -11.54
CA VAL A 208 22.22 -4.13 -12.93
C VAL A 208 22.16 -2.79 -13.67
N CYS A 209 21.60 -1.76 -13.02
CA CYS A 209 21.56 -0.40 -13.57
C CYS A 209 22.98 0.14 -13.82
N ALA A 210 23.87 0.04 -12.84
CA ALA A 210 25.26 0.48 -12.99
C ALA A 210 26.00 -0.26 -14.11
N TRP A 211 25.75 -1.56 -14.26
CA TRP A 211 26.32 -2.36 -15.35
C TRP A 211 25.80 -1.92 -16.73
N LEU A 212 24.49 -1.71 -16.87
CA LEU A 212 23.87 -1.21 -18.11
C LEU A 212 24.38 0.19 -18.47
N THR A 213 24.52 1.08 -17.49
CA THR A 213 25.06 2.43 -17.68
C THR A 213 26.50 2.40 -18.21
N ARG A 214 27.35 1.54 -17.64
CA ARG A 214 28.74 1.38 -18.13
C ARG A 214 28.79 0.84 -19.55
N LYS A 215 27.85 -0.04 -19.92
CA LYS A 215 27.75 -0.61 -21.27
C LYS A 215 27.26 0.41 -22.30
N HIS A 216 26.47 1.39 -21.89
CA HIS A 216 25.91 2.44 -22.75
C HIS A 216 26.58 3.81 -22.53
N ASN A 217 27.90 3.87 -22.69
CA ASN A 217 28.68 5.12 -22.68
C ASN A 217 28.46 6.02 -21.46
N ASN A 218 28.17 5.44 -20.28
CA ASN A 218 27.86 6.15 -19.04
C ASN A 218 26.61 7.05 -19.07
N ILE A 219 25.70 6.83 -20.03
CA ILE A 219 24.41 7.53 -20.07
C ILE A 219 23.40 6.70 -19.28
N GLN A 220 23.01 7.18 -18.11
CA GLN A 220 22.01 6.53 -17.26
C GLN A 220 20.60 6.88 -17.74
N GLU A 221 19.81 5.85 -18.00
CA GLU A 221 18.41 5.97 -18.38
C GLU A 221 17.53 5.39 -17.27
N ALA A 222 16.38 6.02 -17.00
CA ALA A 222 15.46 5.60 -15.95
C ALA A 222 14.96 4.15 -16.18
N GLU A 223 14.84 3.74 -17.45
CA GLU A 223 14.39 2.42 -17.89
C GLU A 223 15.32 1.28 -17.43
N TYR A 224 16.59 1.56 -17.13
CA TYR A 224 17.53 0.54 -16.66
C TYR A 224 17.09 -0.10 -15.33
N ARG A 225 16.32 0.62 -14.51
CA ARG A 225 15.76 0.09 -13.26
C ARG A 225 14.67 -0.97 -13.49
N LEU A 226 13.92 -0.89 -14.60
CA LEU A 226 12.82 -1.81 -14.88
C LEU A 226 13.28 -3.21 -15.26
N TRP A 227 14.54 -3.41 -15.65
CA TRP A 227 15.06 -4.72 -16.04
C TRP A 227 14.91 -5.78 -14.94
N CYS A 228 14.92 -5.37 -13.67
CA CYS A 228 14.75 -6.31 -12.57
C CYS A 228 13.31 -6.80 -12.41
N LEU A 229 12.33 -6.05 -12.92
CA LEU A 229 10.94 -6.46 -12.93
C LEU A 229 10.68 -7.60 -13.92
N VAL A 230 11.60 -7.89 -14.85
CA VAL A 230 11.50 -9.01 -15.79
C VAL A 230 11.57 -10.36 -15.08
N VAL A 231 12.37 -10.48 -14.02
CA VAL A 231 12.42 -11.71 -13.21
C VAL A 231 11.11 -11.86 -12.42
N VAL A 232 10.64 -10.75 -11.85
CA VAL A 232 9.44 -10.69 -11.02
C VAL A 232 8.18 -10.95 -11.83
N PHE A 233 8.18 -10.60 -13.12
CA PHE A 233 7.12 -10.91 -14.07
C PHE A 233 6.74 -12.40 -14.06
N PHE A 234 7.71 -13.31 -13.90
CA PHE A 234 7.43 -14.75 -13.85
C PHE A 234 7.05 -15.23 -12.44
N VAL A 235 7.65 -14.63 -11.42
CA VAL A 235 7.46 -15.05 -10.03
C VAL A 235 6.05 -14.74 -9.53
N SER A 236 5.51 -13.56 -9.82
CA SER A 236 4.22 -13.13 -9.26
C SER A 236 3.00 -13.91 -9.81
N PRO A 237 2.88 -14.20 -11.12
CA PRO A 237 1.83 -15.07 -11.65
C PRO A 237 1.95 -16.51 -11.13
N ALA A 238 3.18 -17.06 -11.02
CA ALA A 238 3.40 -18.37 -10.43
C ALA A 238 2.89 -18.43 -8.98
N ALA A 239 3.05 -17.34 -8.22
CA ALA A 239 2.55 -17.24 -6.85
C ALA A 239 1.02 -17.24 -6.78
N LEU A 240 0.34 -16.54 -7.69
CA LEU A 240 -1.12 -16.54 -7.79
C LEU A 240 -1.69 -17.92 -8.19
N ILE A 241 -1.03 -18.60 -9.12
CA ILE A 241 -1.40 -19.96 -9.52
C ILE A 241 -1.26 -20.89 -8.31
N LEU A 242 -0.10 -20.87 -7.64
CA LEU A 242 0.12 -21.68 -6.45
C LEU A 242 -0.88 -21.37 -5.33
N TYR A 243 -1.20 -20.09 -5.11
CA TYR A 243 -2.21 -19.66 -4.14
C TYR A 243 -3.59 -20.20 -4.48
N GLY A 244 -4.02 -20.05 -5.74
CA GLY A 244 -5.34 -20.50 -6.19
C GLY A 244 -5.53 -22.01 -6.03
N TYR A 245 -4.55 -22.82 -6.44
CA TYR A 245 -4.60 -24.28 -6.28
C TYR A 245 -4.44 -24.71 -4.82
N SER A 246 -3.58 -24.04 -4.04
CA SER A 246 -3.40 -24.37 -2.62
C SER A 246 -4.64 -24.08 -1.79
N ALA A 247 -5.35 -22.99 -2.10
CA ALA A 247 -6.61 -22.65 -1.45
C ALA A 247 -7.80 -23.49 -1.97
N GLY A 248 -7.77 -23.91 -3.23
CA GLY A 248 -8.86 -24.63 -3.88
C GLY A 248 -8.89 -26.14 -3.62
N ASP A 249 -7.75 -26.82 -3.73
CA ASP A 249 -7.67 -28.28 -3.67
C ASP A 249 -7.33 -28.80 -2.25
N HIS A 250 -7.37 -27.94 -1.24
CA HIS A 250 -6.97 -28.25 0.14
C HIS A 250 -5.59 -28.91 0.24
N LEU A 251 -4.64 -28.45 -0.58
CA LEU A 251 -3.24 -28.88 -0.50
C LEU A 251 -2.65 -28.49 0.86
N HIS A 252 -1.51 -29.10 1.20
CA HIS A 252 -0.83 -28.83 2.47
C HIS A 252 -0.69 -27.32 2.74
N TRP A 253 -1.03 -26.87 3.95
CA TRP A 253 -1.09 -25.44 4.34
C TRP A 253 0.17 -24.65 3.97
N PHE A 254 1.33 -25.32 3.94
CA PHE A 254 2.60 -24.76 3.51
C PHE A 254 2.56 -24.16 2.10
N GLY A 255 1.83 -24.77 1.16
CA GLY A 255 1.70 -24.28 -0.21
C GLY A 255 1.08 -22.87 -0.26
N LEU A 256 0.07 -22.63 0.58
CA LEU A 256 -0.58 -21.32 0.71
C LEU A 256 0.36 -20.28 1.34
N VAL A 257 1.05 -20.64 2.41
CA VAL A 257 2.00 -19.77 3.11
C VAL A 257 3.17 -19.40 2.20
N PHE A 258 3.71 -20.36 1.46
CA PHE A 258 4.80 -20.15 0.50
C PHE A 258 4.34 -19.29 -0.68
N ALA A 259 3.13 -19.51 -1.21
CA ALA A 259 2.58 -18.69 -2.28
C ALA A 259 2.46 -17.21 -1.88
N VAL A 260 1.97 -16.93 -0.67
CA VAL A 260 1.89 -15.55 -0.17
C VAL A 260 3.27 -14.93 0.00
N GLY A 261 4.23 -15.66 0.59
CA GLY A 261 5.61 -15.16 0.71
C GLY A 261 6.25 -14.86 -0.65
N MET A 262 6.03 -15.72 -1.65
CA MET A 262 6.54 -15.52 -3.00
C MET A 262 5.87 -14.33 -3.71
N PHE A 263 4.56 -14.14 -3.52
CA PHE A 263 3.85 -12.97 -4.05
C PHE A 263 4.38 -11.66 -3.43
N GLN A 264 4.61 -11.65 -2.11
CA GLN A 264 5.11 -10.47 -1.40
C GLN A 264 6.57 -10.16 -1.71
N PHE A 265 7.39 -11.19 -1.96
CA PHE A 265 8.71 -11.02 -2.54
C PHE A 265 8.64 -10.24 -3.86
N GLY A 266 7.72 -10.59 -4.77
CA GLY A 266 7.54 -9.85 -6.02
C GLY A 266 6.98 -8.44 -5.83
N ALA A 267 6.01 -8.29 -4.92
CA ALA A 267 5.42 -6.99 -4.59
C ALA A 267 6.45 -5.97 -4.09
N PHE A 268 7.49 -6.42 -3.38
CA PHE A 268 8.62 -5.57 -2.95
C PHE A 268 9.27 -4.86 -4.15
N PHE A 269 9.69 -5.62 -5.16
CA PHE A 269 10.37 -5.06 -6.34
C PHE A 269 9.44 -4.13 -7.12
N TYR A 270 8.17 -4.49 -7.27
CA TYR A 270 7.21 -3.61 -7.94
C TYR A 270 7.05 -2.28 -7.21
N LEU A 271 6.88 -2.30 -5.88
CA LEU A 271 6.74 -1.08 -5.10
C LEU A 271 8.02 -0.24 -5.19
N THR A 272 9.18 -0.81 -4.87
CA THR A 272 10.43 -0.06 -4.78
C THR A 272 10.86 0.51 -6.13
N TYR A 273 10.91 -0.31 -7.18
CA TYR A 273 11.54 0.12 -8.45
C TYR A 273 10.58 0.85 -9.38
N THR A 274 9.27 0.61 -9.29
CA THR A 274 8.29 1.45 -10.01
C THR A 274 8.26 2.84 -9.40
N LEU A 275 8.26 2.93 -8.06
CA LEU A 275 8.35 4.19 -7.34
C LEU A 275 9.66 4.93 -7.67
N ALA A 276 10.80 4.22 -7.69
CA ALA A 276 12.09 4.76 -8.08
C ALA A 276 12.13 5.23 -9.55
N TYR A 277 11.52 4.47 -10.47
CA TYR A 277 11.43 4.86 -11.88
C TYR A 277 10.56 6.10 -12.09
N ALA A 278 9.39 6.15 -11.44
CA ALA A 278 8.48 7.28 -11.53
C ALA A 278 9.19 8.56 -11.07
N MET A 279 9.88 8.46 -9.94
CA MET A 279 10.67 9.52 -9.33
C MET A 279 11.83 10.03 -10.19
N ASP A 280 12.49 9.15 -10.96
CA ASP A 280 13.54 9.54 -11.90
C ASP A 280 12.96 10.04 -13.25
N SER A 281 11.71 9.69 -13.57
CA SER A 281 11.05 10.10 -14.80
C SER A 281 10.45 11.50 -14.70
N TYR A 282 10.04 11.93 -13.50
CA TYR A 282 9.42 13.22 -13.22
C TYR A 282 10.16 13.96 -12.09
N GLU A 283 11.35 14.47 -12.37
CA GLU A 283 12.16 15.19 -11.38
C GLU A 283 11.55 16.55 -10.99
N ALA A 284 10.82 17.22 -11.90
CA ALA A 284 10.34 18.58 -11.67
C ALA A 284 9.20 18.68 -10.64
N LYS A 285 8.43 17.59 -10.41
CA LYS A 285 7.21 17.60 -9.57
C LYS A 285 6.93 16.25 -8.89
N ILE A 286 7.91 15.75 -8.15
CA ILE A 286 7.84 14.49 -7.40
C ILE A 286 6.60 14.39 -6.48
N PRO A 287 6.26 15.38 -5.63
CA PRO A 287 5.13 15.24 -4.70
C PRO A 287 3.76 15.06 -5.39
N GLU A 288 3.48 15.84 -6.44
CA GLU A 288 2.21 15.76 -7.18
C GLU A 288 2.02 14.38 -7.83
N MET A 289 3.11 13.84 -8.41
CA MET A 289 3.13 12.50 -9.00
C MET A 289 2.90 11.41 -7.94
N LEU A 290 3.56 11.50 -6.78
CA LEU A 290 3.40 10.53 -5.69
C LEU A 290 1.96 10.49 -5.16
N ILE A 291 1.32 11.66 -5.03
CA ILE A 291 -0.09 11.76 -4.61
C ILE A 291 -1.00 11.05 -5.63
N ALA A 292 -0.83 11.35 -6.92
CA ALA A 292 -1.64 10.73 -7.98
C ALA A 292 -1.46 9.20 -8.03
N MET A 293 -0.22 8.72 -7.88
CA MET A 293 0.10 7.30 -7.87
C MET A 293 -0.55 6.57 -6.68
N ASN A 294 -0.44 7.15 -5.48
CA ASN A 294 -1.03 6.58 -4.28
C ASN A 294 -2.57 6.58 -4.35
N LEU A 295 -3.18 7.65 -4.87
CA LEU A 295 -4.62 7.71 -5.06
C LEU A 295 -5.11 6.60 -6.01
N GLY A 296 -4.40 6.38 -7.13
CA GLY A 296 -4.72 5.31 -8.08
C GLY A 296 -4.67 3.92 -7.44
N LYS A 297 -3.59 3.62 -6.71
CA LYS A 297 -3.41 2.35 -5.99
C LYS A 297 -4.55 2.10 -4.99
N GLN A 298 -4.86 3.09 -4.15
CA GLN A 298 -5.88 2.94 -3.11
C GLN A 298 -7.30 2.82 -3.68
N SER A 299 -7.57 3.49 -4.81
CA SER A 299 -8.86 3.36 -5.52
C SER A 299 -9.08 1.94 -6.03
N ILE A 300 -8.04 1.32 -6.60
CA ILE A 300 -8.10 -0.08 -7.07
C ILE A 300 -8.30 -1.03 -5.88
N SER A 301 -7.54 -0.83 -4.79
CA SER A 301 -7.68 -1.64 -3.57
C SER A 301 -9.08 -1.53 -2.96
N PHE A 302 -9.67 -0.33 -2.96
CA PHE A 302 -11.02 -0.09 -2.48
C PHE A 302 -12.06 -0.82 -3.34
N ALA A 303 -11.95 -0.74 -4.67
CA ALA A 303 -12.86 -1.42 -5.58
C ALA A 303 -12.87 -2.95 -5.39
N PHE A 304 -11.69 -3.56 -5.21
CA PHE A 304 -11.61 -5.01 -4.96
C PHE A 304 -12.18 -5.42 -3.61
N GLY A 305 -12.08 -4.56 -2.59
CA GLY A 305 -12.59 -4.84 -1.24
C GLY A 305 -14.09 -5.17 -1.18
N TYR A 306 -14.90 -4.65 -2.11
CA TYR A 306 -16.35 -4.88 -2.09
C TYR A 306 -16.80 -6.20 -2.71
N LYS A 307 -16.11 -6.68 -3.75
CA LYS A 307 -16.64 -7.76 -4.61
C LYS A 307 -15.79 -9.02 -4.66
N VAL A 308 -14.57 -8.98 -4.11
CA VAL A 308 -13.68 -10.14 -4.18
C VAL A 308 -14.25 -11.36 -3.43
N ILE A 309 -14.90 -11.15 -2.27
CA ILE A 309 -15.47 -12.24 -1.48
C ILE A 309 -16.66 -12.87 -2.22
N ASP A 310 -17.58 -12.06 -2.74
CA ASP A 310 -18.72 -12.51 -3.56
C ASP A 310 -18.24 -13.36 -4.76
N TRP A 311 -17.17 -12.92 -5.43
CA TRP A 311 -16.60 -13.64 -6.58
C TRP A 311 -15.99 -14.98 -6.19
N VAL A 312 -15.25 -15.02 -5.07
CA VAL A 312 -14.65 -16.25 -4.56
C VAL A 312 -15.74 -17.23 -4.14
N GLN A 313 -16.82 -16.77 -3.51
CA GLN A 313 -17.95 -17.62 -3.15
C GLN A 313 -18.70 -18.16 -4.39
N ALA A 314 -18.84 -17.36 -5.46
CA ALA A 314 -19.55 -17.76 -6.67
C ALA A 314 -18.75 -18.71 -7.59
N TYR A 315 -17.45 -18.46 -7.77
CA TYR A 315 -16.63 -19.16 -8.78
C TYR A 315 -15.54 -20.06 -8.18
N GLY A 316 -15.29 -19.98 -6.88
CA GLY A 316 -14.22 -20.68 -6.17
C GLY A 316 -12.84 -20.03 -6.31
N PHE A 317 -11.93 -20.38 -5.40
CA PHE A 317 -10.60 -19.77 -5.31
C PHE A 317 -9.74 -19.96 -6.57
N ILE A 318 -9.77 -21.14 -7.20
CA ILE A 318 -8.92 -21.45 -8.36
C ILE A 318 -9.24 -20.52 -9.53
N LYS A 319 -10.51 -20.40 -9.92
CA LYS A 319 -10.92 -19.60 -11.08
C LYS A 319 -10.66 -18.11 -10.87
N VAL A 320 -10.88 -17.61 -9.65
CA VAL A 320 -10.69 -16.20 -9.32
C VAL A 320 -9.21 -15.84 -9.24
N PHE A 321 -8.40 -16.58 -8.47
CA PHE A 321 -6.99 -16.24 -8.24
C PHE A 321 -6.05 -16.76 -9.32
N ALA A 322 -6.08 -18.06 -9.62
CA ALA A 322 -5.20 -18.65 -10.63
C ALA A 322 -5.63 -18.32 -12.08
N GLY A 323 -6.91 -17.99 -12.28
CA GLY A 323 -7.45 -17.57 -13.58
C GLY A 323 -7.44 -16.05 -13.76
N ILE A 324 -8.48 -15.38 -13.25
CA ILE A 324 -8.77 -13.97 -13.54
C ILE A 324 -7.65 -13.06 -13.03
N PHE A 325 -7.27 -13.16 -11.76
CA PHE A 325 -6.23 -12.30 -11.19
C PHE A 325 -4.84 -12.57 -11.76
N CYS A 326 -4.50 -13.84 -11.99
CA CYS A 326 -3.25 -14.19 -12.67
C CYS A 326 -3.18 -13.57 -14.08
N GLY A 327 -4.26 -13.68 -14.85
CA GLY A 327 -4.36 -13.07 -16.17
C GLY A 327 -4.22 -11.54 -16.13
N ALA A 328 -4.98 -10.89 -15.25
CA ALA A 328 -4.94 -9.43 -15.07
C ALA A 328 -3.54 -8.95 -14.64
N LEU A 329 -2.90 -9.65 -13.70
CA LEU A 329 -1.54 -9.34 -13.26
C LEU A 329 -0.53 -9.55 -14.38
N THR A 330 -0.64 -10.64 -15.14
CA THR A 330 0.28 -10.92 -16.26
C THR A 330 0.15 -9.84 -17.34
N ILE A 331 -1.07 -9.40 -17.65
CA ILE A 331 -1.31 -8.26 -18.56
C ILE A 331 -0.71 -6.97 -18.00
N ASN A 332 -0.88 -6.69 -16.71
CA ASN A 332 -0.26 -5.54 -16.07
C ASN A 332 1.27 -5.60 -16.18
N ASN A 333 1.86 -6.75 -15.90
CA ASN A 333 3.30 -6.93 -15.93
C ASN A 333 3.85 -6.90 -17.38
N LEU A 334 3.05 -7.21 -18.40
CA LEU A 334 3.45 -7.06 -19.80
C LEU A 334 3.73 -5.58 -20.17
N PHE A 335 3.07 -4.63 -19.51
CA PHE A 335 3.36 -3.21 -19.73
C PHE A 335 4.81 -2.84 -19.35
N VAL A 336 5.47 -3.58 -18.46
CA VAL A 336 6.90 -3.38 -18.15
C VAL A 336 7.75 -3.48 -19.42
N PHE A 337 7.48 -4.47 -20.29
CA PHE A 337 8.20 -4.62 -21.56
C PHE A 337 7.91 -3.48 -22.53
N VAL A 338 6.66 -2.99 -22.55
CA VAL A 338 6.29 -1.81 -23.34
C VAL A 338 7.08 -0.60 -22.88
N PHE A 339 7.20 -0.37 -21.57
CA PHE A 339 8.00 0.75 -21.04
C PHE A 339 9.51 0.57 -21.24
N LEU A 340 10.03 -0.67 -21.23
CA LEU A 340 11.44 -0.92 -21.52
C LEU A 340 11.82 -0.57 -22.97
N ILE A 341 10.93 -0.85 -23.93
CA ILE A 341 11.20 -0.61 -25.36
C ILE A 341 10.80 0.81 -25.77
N PHE A 342 9.62 1.27 -25.33
CA PHE A 342 9.00 2.52 -25.76
C PHE A 342 9.11 3.66 -24.72
N GLY A 343 9.78 3.45 -23.58
CA GLY A 343 9.90 4.46 -22.51
C GLY A 343 10.44 5.80 -22.99
N LYS A 344 11.47 5.78 -23.84
CA LYS A 344 12.04 6.99 -24.46
C LYS A 344 11.04 7.73 -25.34
N TRP A 345 10.25 6.98 -26.10
CA TRP A 345 9.23 7.54 -26.97
C TRP A 345 8.10 8.16 -26.14
N SER A 346 7.63 7.46 -25.10
CA SER A 346 6.58 7.95 -24.21
C SER A 346 6.96 9.23 -23.48
N ARG A 347 8.19 9.33 -22.94
CA ARG A 347 8.69 10.55 -22.28
C ARG A 347 8.83 11.73 -23.25
N ARG A 348 9.34 11.48 -24.47
CA ARG A 348 9.41 12.50 -25.53
C ARG A 348 8.02 12.96 -25.96
N TRP A 349 7.09 12.03 -26.18
CA TRP A 349 5.72 12.33 -26.55
C TRP A 349 5.01 13.16 -25.47
N LEU A 350 5.15 12.78 -24.20
CA LEU A 350 4.55 13.51 -23.10
C LEU A 350 5.07 14.95 -23.01
N SER A 351 6.36 15.17 -23.22
CA SER A 351 6.96 16.52 -23.26
C SER A 351 6.38 17.42 -24.37
N THR A 352 5.82 16.84 -25.43
CA THR A 352 5.17 17.58 -26.54
C THR A 352 3.68 17.87 -26.31
N THR A 353 3.09 17.26 -25.27
CA THR A 353 1.65 17.32 -25.01
C THR A 353 1.24 18.70 -24.47
N SER A 354 -0.02 19.09 -24.71
CA SER A 354 -0.55 20.39 -24.26
C SER A 354 -0.39 20.60 -22.74
N LEU A 355 -0.50 19.52 -21.96
CA LEU A 355 -0.28 19.53 -20.50
C LEU A 355 1.15 19.96 -20.14
N ALA A 356 2.17 19.39 -20.80
CA ALA A 356 3.56 19.79 -20.58
C ALA A 356 3.81 21.26 -20.99
N ARG A 357 3.15 21.73 -22.07
CA ARG A 357 3.20 23.14 -22.49
C ARG A 357 2.51 24.09 -21.51
N MET A 358 1.39 23.69 -20.91
CA MET A 358 0.72 24.47 -19.85
C MET A 358 1.58 24.54 -18.58
N HIS A 359 2.22 23.43 -18.20
CA HIS A 359 3.17 23.41 -17.08
C HIS A 359 4.39 24.31 -17.32
N ARG A 360 4.90 24.35 -18.57
CA ARG A 360 6.02 25.25 -18.92
C ARG A 360 5.62 26.72 -18.87
N LYS A 361 4.40 27.05 -19.29
CA LYS A 361 3.80 28.41 -19.19
C LYS A 361 3.44 28.84 -17.76
N SER A 362 3.34 27.90 -16.82
CA SER A 362 3.07 28.19 -15.40
C SER A 362 4.36 28.47 -14.61
N ASN A 363 5.53 28.12 -15.17
CA ASN A 363 6.85 28.32 -14.58
C ASN A 363 7.63 29.47 -15.23
N GLU A 364 7.10 30.09 -16.29
CA GLU A 364 7.50 31.39 -16.85
C GLU A 364 6.58 32.48 -16.29
#